data_AF-A0A2D4EXU9-F1
#
_entry.id   AF-A0A2D4EXU9-F1
#
_cell.length_a   1.000
_cell.length_b   1.000
_cell.length_c   1.000
_cell.angle_alpha   90.00
_cell.angle_beta   90.00
_cell.angle_gamma   90.00
#
_symmetry.space_group_name_H-M   'P 1'
#
loop_
_entity.id
_entity.type
_entity.pdbx_description
1 polymer ?
#
loop_
_entity_poly.entity_id
_entity_poly.type
_entity_poly.pdbx_seq_one_letter_code
_entity_poly.pdbx_strand_id
1 'polypeptide(L)'
;ALRIHYHDHPEGRHDNVLLFQGKSVWAYHEGKLRLGYPKPIEQVFPGIPADLDAAVECHPKECPSEAIVFFQGPRAFTYDLRTKAVKQRNWPAVSNCTAAVRWLERYYCFHGIRFL
;
A
#
# COMPACT_ATOMS: atom_id res chain seq x y z
N ALA A 1 -0.40 1.55 -8.27
CA ALA A 1 -1.17 0.30 -8.13
C ALA A 1 -0.29 -0.68 -7.38
N LEU A 2 -0.83 -1.49 -6.47
CA LEU A 2 -0.06 -2.54 -5.78
C LEU A 2 -0.89 -3.81 -5.67
N ARG A 3 -0.23 -4.98 -5.66
CA ARG A 3 -0.91 -6.26 -5.43
C ARG A 3 -0.72 -6.65 -3.98
N ILE A 4 -1.82 -6.83 -3.26
CA ILE A 4 -1.80 -7.44 -1.93
C ILE A 4 -2.08 -8.93 -2.03
N HIS A 5 -1.50 -9.70 -1.10
CA HIS A 5 -1.71 -11.14 -0.97
C HIS A 5 -2.08 -11.48 0.48
N TYR A 6 -3.25 -11.01 0.90
CA TYR A 6 -3.72 -11.10 2.28
C TYR A 6 -4.39 -12.44 2.56
N HIS A 7 -3.58 -13.43 2.96
CA HIS A 7 -4.04 -14.82 3.16
C HIS A 7 -5.25 -14.92 4.10
N ASP A 8 -5.25 -14.11 5.16
CA ASP A 8 -6.28 -14.12 6.20
C ASP A 8 -7.49 -13.21 5.86
N HIS A 9 -7.68 -12.82 4.59
CA HIS A 9 -8.82 -11.99 4.23
C HIS A 9 -10.13 -12.73 4.52
N PRO A 10 -11.07 -12.14 5.29
CA PRO A 10 -12.31 -12.81 5.72
C PRO A 10 -13.26 -13.21 4.58
N GLU A 11 -12.95 -12.85 3.34
CA GLU A 11 -13.72 -13.21 2.13
C GLU A 11 -13.04 -14.33 1.33
N GLY A 12 -11.96 -14.93 1.85
CA GLY A 12 -11.18 -15.96 1.16
C GLY A 12 -10.48 -15.47 -0.12
N ARG A 13 -10.43 -14.15 -0.35
CA ARG A 13 -9.82 -13.50 -1.52
C ARG A 13 -8.60 -12.72 -1.10
N HIS A 14 -7.45 -13.38 -1.19
CA HIS A 14 -6.15 -12.86 -0.77
C HIS A 14 -5.57 -11.90 -1.80
N ASP A 15 -5.81 -12.17 -3.07
CA ASP A 15 -5.22 -11.46 -4.20
C ASP A 15 -6.09 -10.30 -4.68
N ASN A 16 -5.63 -9.08 -4.45
CA ASN A 16 -6.25 -7.89 -5.02
C ASN A 16 -5.19 -6.95 -5.57
N VAL A 17 -5.47 -6.34 -6.71
CA VAL A 17 -4.77 -5.15 -7.17
C VAL A 17 -5.50 -3.93 -6.64
N LEU A 18 -4.83 -3.11 -5.85
CA LEU A 18 -5.33 -1.87 -5.32
C LEU A 18 -4.83 -0.68 -6.14
N LEU A 19 -5.75 0.22 -6.49
CA LEU A 19 -5.49 1.49 -7.15
C LEU A 19 -5.93 2.61 -6.21
N PHE A 20 -5.07 3.62 -6.03
CA PHE A 20 -5.33 4.77 -5.18
C PHE A 20 -5.37 6.02 -6.04
N GLN A 21 -6.39 6.85 -5.85
CA GLN A 21 -6.51 8.14 -6.52
C GLN A 21 -7.28 9.11 -5.62
N GLY A 22 -6.65 10.25 -5.32
CA GLY A 22 -7.22 11.23 -4.41
C GLY A 22 -7.56 10.62 -3.05
N LYS A 23 -8.85 10.65 -2.70
CA LYS A 23 -9.39 10.12 -1.42
C LYS A 23 -9.93 8.69 -1.52
N SER A 24 -9.78 8.05 -2.67
CA SER A 24 -10.45 6.79 -2.99
C SER A 24 -9.46 5.68 -3.29
N VAL A 25 -9.87 4.46 -2.97
CA VAL A 25 -9.22 3.22 -3.38
C VAL A 25 -10.19 2.37 -4.19
N TRP A 26 -9.69 1.71 -5.22
CA TRP A 26 -10.37 0.69 -6.01
C TRP A 26 -9.66 -0.65 -5.77
N ALA A 27 -10.43 -1.72 -5.65
CA ALA A 27 -9.89 -3.07 -5.57
C ALA A 27 -10.34 -3.90 -6.77
N TYR A 28 -9.38 -4.49 -7.46
CA TYR A 28 -9.60 -5.41 -8.58
C TYR A 28 -9.15 -6.81 -8.20
N HIS A 29 -9.97 -7.80 -8.53
CA HIS A 29 -9.66 -9.22 -8.38
C HIS A 29 -9.86 -9.89 -9.74
N GLU A 30 -8.84 -10.57 -10.24
CA GLU A 30 -8.85 -11.20 -11.58
C GLU A 30 -9.28 -10.22 -12.71
N GLY A 31 -8.80 -8.98 -12.62
CA GLY A 31 -9.11 -7.92 -13.60
C GLY A 31 -10.52 -7.33 -13.48
N LYS A 32 -11.35 -7.79 -12.54
CA LYS A 32 -12.71 -7.27 -12.31
C LYS A 32 -12.75 -6.35 -11.10
N LEU A 33 -13.41 -5.19 -11.24
CA LEU A 33 -13.66 -4.28 -10.12
C LEU A 33 -14.55 -4.98 -9.09
N ARG A 34 -14.13 -4.95 -7.82
CA ARG A 34 -14.92 -5.55 -6.74
C ARG A 34 -16.17 -4.74 -6.44
N LEU A 35 -17.25 -5.45 -6.12
CA LEU A 35 -18.50 -4.83 -5.70
C LEU A 35 -18.27 -3.93 -4.48
N GLY A 36 -18.86 -2.74 -4.50
CA GLY A 36 -18.75 -1.76 -3.43
C GLY A 36 -17.45 -0.94 -3.45
N TYR A 37 -16.61 -1.05 -4.49
CA TYR A 37 -15.52 -0.12 -4.78
C TYR A 37 -15.92 0.86 -5.90
N PRO A 38 -15.37 2.10 -5.92
CA PRO A 38 -14.37 2.62 -4.99
C PRO A 38 -14.88 2.87 -3.58
N LYS A 39 -13.97 2.83 -2.61
CA LYS A 39 -14.22 3.19 -1.20
C LYS A 39 -13.31 4.34 -0.78
N PRO A 40 -13.70 5.15 0.21
CA PRO A 40 -12.79 6.08 0.87
C PRO A 40 -11.57 5.35 1.44
N ILE A 41 -10.37 5.93 1.30
CA ILE A 41 -9.13 5.36 1.86
C ILE A 41 -9.28 5.15 3.37
N GLU A 42 -9.77 6.17 4.10
CA GLU A 42 -10.00 6.09 5.54
C GLU A 42 -10.94 4.96 5.96
N GLN A 43 -11.88 4.55 5.10
CA GLN A 43 -12.78 3.44 5.39
C GLN A 43 -12.07 2.09 5.29
N VAL A 44 -11.14 1.93 4.34
CA VAL A 44 -10.42 0.67 4.09
C VAL A 44 -9.15 0.56 4.93
N PHE A 45 -8.45 1.69 5.08
CA PHE A 45 -7.18 1.86 5.79
C PHE A 45 -7.31 3.02 6.80
N PRO A 46 -8.00 2.83 7.93
CA PRO A 46 -8.18 3.89 8.93
C PRO A 46 -6.84 4.45 9.41
N GLY A 47 -6.74 5.78 9.50
CA GLY A 47 -5.53 6.51 9.90
C GLY A 47 -4.50 6.70 8.78
N ILE A 48 -4.74 6.23 7.55
CA ILE A 48 -3.91 6.53 6.38
C ILE A 48 -4.47 7.76 5.65
N PRO A 49 -3.64 8.78 5.40
CA PRO A 49 -4.11 9.98 4.71
C PRO A 49 -4.52 9.69 3.26
N ALA A 50 -5.39 10.53 2.72
CA ALA A 50 -5.66 10.59 1.28
C ALA A 50 -4.49 11.23 0.52
N ASP A 51 -4.60 11.33 -0.82
CA ASP A 51 -3.63 12.02 -1.69
C ASP A 51 -2.22 11.44 -1.50
N LEU A 52 -2.14 10.12 -1.63
CA LEU A 52 -0.92 9.33 -1.51
C LEU A 52 -0.09 9.41 -2.79
N ASP A 53 1.22 9.55 -2.65
CA ASP A 53 2.14 9.58 -3.80
C ASP A 53 2.55 8.18 -4.24
N ALA A 54 2.73 7.27 -3.28
CA ALA A 54 3.12 5.90 -3.56
C ALA A 54 2.64 4.93 -2.48
N ALA A 55 2.57 3.65 -2.84
CA ALA A 55 2.24 2.58 -1.92
C ALA A 55 2.86 1.27 -2.41
N VAL A 56 3.33 0.43 -1.48
CA VAL A 56 3.95 -0.87 -1.78
C VAL A 56 3.59 -1.91 -0.72
N GLU A 57 3.28 -3.13 -1.14
CA GLU A 57 3.07 -4.27 -0.26
C GLU A 57 4.37 -4.72 0.40
N CYS A 58 4.32 -5.09 1.67
CA CYS A 58 5.43 -5.69 2.39
C CYS A 58 5.05 -7.06 2.94
N HIS A 59 5.72 -8.10 2.43
CA HIS A 59 5.42 -9.48 2.78
C HIS A 59 6.02 -9.84 4.15
N PRO A 60 5.38 -10.70 4.97
CA PRO A 60 5.91 -11.11 6.29
C PRO A 60 7.25 -11.85 6.25
N LYS A 61 7.76 -12.20 5.07
CA LYS A 61 9.12 -12.75 4.90
C LYS A 61 10.19 -11.66 4.95
N GLU A 62 9.80 -10.41 4.71
CA GLU A 62 10.69 -9.25 4.55
C GLU A 62 10.37 -8.14 5.57
N CYS A 63 9.10 -8.02 5.97
CA CYS A 63 8.64 -7.16 7.05
C CYS A 63 8.26 -7.96 8.31
N PRO A 64 8.23 -7.32 9.50
CA PRO A 64 7.78 -7.96 10.73
C PRO A 64 6.34 -8.51 10.69
N SER A 65 5.53 -8.03 9.76
CA SER A 65 4.16 -8.46 9.52
C SER A 65 3.76 -8.21 8.07
N GLU A 66 2.61 -8.77 7.68
CA GLU A 66 2.01 -8.44 6.39
C GLU A 66 1.44 -7.02 6.44
N ALA A 67 2.04 -6.13 5.64
CA ALA A 67 1.81 -4.71 5.74
C ALA A 67 1.75 -4.03 4.37
N ILE A 68 1.27 -2.80 4.36
CA ILE A 68 1.45 -1.87 3.23
C ILE A 68 2.25 -0.68 3.73
N VAL A 69 3.21 -0.23 2.94
CA VAL A 69 3.92 1.02 3.17
C VAL A 69 3.34 2.08 2.25
N PHE A 70 2.86 3.18 2.82
CA PHE A 70 2.30 4.33 2.12
C PHE A 70 3.25 5.53 2.20
N PHE A 71 3.33 6.31 1.14
CA PHE A 71 4.14 7.52 1.05
C PHE A 71 3.27 8.73 0.73
N GLN A 72 3.52 9.84 1.45
CA GLN A 72 2.91 11.14 1.20
C GLN A 72 3.90 12.25 1.53
N GLY A 73 4.45 12.87 0.49
CA GLY A 73 5.58 13.78 0.54
C GLY A 73 6.73 13.13 1.32
N PRO A 74 7.24 13.80 2.38
CA PRO A 74 8.35 13.29 3.17
C PRO A 74 7.93 12.20 4.18
N ARG A 75 6.63 11.91 4.31
CA ARG A 75 6.11 10.99 5.32
C ARG A 75 5.91 9.60 4.73
N ALA A 76 6.34 8.59 5.49
CA ALA A 76 6.03 7.19 5.23
C ALA A 76 5.19 6.61 6.37
N PHE A 77 4.25 5.73 6.05
CA PHE A 77 3.39 5.06 7.00
C PHE A 77 3.41 3.56 6.74
N THR A 78 3.65 2.75 7.77
CA THR A 78 3.42 1.30 7.72
C THR A 78 2.02 1.03 8.26
N TYR A 79 1.21 0.32 7.48
CA TYR A 79 -0.12 -0.16 7.87
C TYR A 79 -0.08 -1.68 7.97
N ASP A 80 -0.30 -2.22 9.17
CA ASP A 80 -0.37 -3.67 9.40
C ASP A 80 -1.75 -4.20 8.99
N LEU A 81 -1.81 -5.14 8.05
CA LEU A 81 -3.10 -5.60 7.48
C LEU A 81 -3.97 -6.37 8.48
N ARG A 82 -3.34 -7.04 9.45
CA ARG A 82 -4.02 -7.89 10.44
C ARG A 82 -4.57 -7.07 11.60
N THR A 83 -3.73 -6.22 12.18
CA THR A 83 -4.04 -5.42 13.38
C THR A 83 -4.64 -4.05 13.04
N LYS A 84 -4.53 -3.62 11.78
CA LYS A 84 -4.89 -2.27 11.31
C LYS A 84 -4.10 -1.15 12.00
N ALA A 85 -2.97 -1.49 12.62
CA ALA A 85 -2.11 -0.52 13.28
C ALA A 85 -1.36 0.34 12.25
N VAL A 86 -1.34 1.65 12.49
CA VAL A 86 -0.59 2.62 11.68
C VAL A 86 0.64 3.07 12.43
N LYS A 87 1.80 3.01 11.77
CA LYS A 87 3.05 3.57 12.30
C LYS A 87 3.68 4.50 11.28
N GLN A 88 3.78 5.78 11.62
CA GLN A 88 4.58 6.71 10.85
C GLN A 88 6.07 6.36 11.00
N ARG A 89 6.79 6.33 9.88
CA ARG A 89 8.21 6.04 9.80
C ARG A 89 8.99 7.30 9.48
N ASN A 90 10.17 7.41 10.08
CA ASN A 90 11.15 8.42 9.73
C ASN A 90 12.30 7.73 8.99
N TRP A 91 12.30 7.84 7.66
CA TRP A 91 13.33 7.27 6.80
C TRP A 91 14.00 8.40 6.01
N PRO A 92 15.04 9.05 6.57
CA PRO A 92 15.66 10.21 5.93
C PRO A 92 16.24 9.90 4.54
N ALA A 93 16.73 8.68 4.34
CA ALA A 93 17.28 8.21 3.07
C ALA A 93 16.21 7.86 2.03
N VAL A 94 14.95 7.66 2.43
CA VAL A 94 13.85 7.21 1.56
C VAL A 94 12.62 8.07 1.85
N SER A 95 12.47 9.15 1.08
CA SER A 95 11.36 10.11 1.20
C SER A 95 10.91 10.59 -0.18
N ASN A 96 9.71 11.18 -0.28
CA ASN A 96 9.19 11.77 -1.51
C ASN A 96 9.10 10.80 -2.70
N CYS A 97 8.76 9.53 -2.45
CA CYS A 97 8.58 8.54 -3.50
C CYS A 97 7.37 8.89 -4.38
N THR A 98 7.57 9.07 -5.68
CA THR A 98 6.49 9.29 -6.66
C THR A 98 5.85 7.98 -7.13
N ALA A 99 6.54 6.87 -6.91
CA ALA A 99 6.02 5.51 -7.02
C ALA A 99 6.87 4.59 -6.14
N ALA A 100 6.32 3.46 -5.76
CA ALA A 100 7.03 2.43 -5.01
C ALA A 100 6.60 1.06 -5.54
N VAL A 101 7.54 0.13 -5.62
CA VAL A 101 7.25 -1.24 -6.07
C VAL A 101 8.12 -2.23 -5.33
N ARG A 102 7.57 -3.41 -5.09
CA ARG A 102 8.32 -4.58 -4.70
C ARG A 102 8.52 -5.46 -5.92
N TRP A 103 9.77 -5.81 -6.22
CA TRP A 103 10.09 -6.72 -7.32
C TRP A 103 11.23 -7.65 -6.93
N LEU A 104 10.98 -8.96 -7.04
CA LEU A 104 11.91 -10.02 -6.64
C LEU A 104 12.51 -9.78 -5.25
N GLU A 105 11.63 -9.59 -4.24
CA GLU A 105 12.00 -9.43 -2.82
C GLU A 105 12.82 -8.16 -2.51
N ARG A 106 12.85 -7.20 -3.44
CA ARG A 106 13.46 -5.88 -3.27
C ARG A 106 12.43 -4.78 -3.41
N TYR A 107 12.65 -3.70 -2.69
CA TYR A 107 11.78 -2.53 -2.64
C TYR A 107 12.48 -1.38 -3.33
N TYR A 108 11.76 -0.69 -4.20
CA TYR A 108 12.28 0.46 -4.93
C TYR A 108 11.39 1.66 -4.68
N CYS A 109 12.02 2.78 -4.37
CA CYS A 109 11.38 4.10 -4.30
C CYS A 109 11.77 4.88 -5.56
N PHE A 110 10.79 5.34 -6.32
CA PHE A 110 11.03 6.14 -7.51
C PHE A 110 10.95 7.62 -7.19
N HIS A 111 11.88 8.40 -7.76
CA HIS A 111 11.87 9.86 -7.81
C HIS A 111 11.75 10.27 -9.28
N GLY A 112 10.53 10.21 -9.81
CA GLY A 112 10.29 10.36 -11.24
C GLY A 112 10.99 9.26 -12.05
N ILE A 113 12.01 9.63 -12.82
CA ILE A 113 12.78 8.71 -13.69
C ILE A 113 13.96 8.01 -12.98
N ARG A 114 14.23 8.36 -11.72
CA ARG A 114 15.30 7.75 -10.91
C ARG A 114 14.69 6.81 -9.88
N PHE A 115 15.44 5.82 -9.43
CA PHE A 115 15.04 4.95 -8.33
C PHE A 115 16.24 4.64 -7.43
N LEU A 116 15.93 4.35 -6.17
CA LEU A 116 16.84 3.89 -5.12
C LEU A 116 16.38 2.52 -4.62
#